data_AF-A0A375AC67-F1
#
_entry.id   AF-A0A375AC67-F1
#
_cell.length_a   1.000
_cell.length_b   1.000
_cell.length_c   1.000
_cell.angle_alpha   90.00
_cell.angle_beta   90.00
_cell.angle_gamma   90.00
#
_symmetry.space_group_name_H-M   'P 1'
#
loop_
_entity.id
_entity.type
_entity.pdbx_description
1 polymer ?
#
loop_
_entity_poly.entity_id
_entity_poly.type
_entity_poly.pdbx_seq_one_letter_code
_entity_poly.pdbx_strand_id
1 'polypeptide(L)'
;MVVFDPPHLLRAGENGWLRKKYGALNRDTWRDDLRTGFAEAFRVLRPLGVLVFKWNETQIPIREVLALTDQKPAFGHLSGKRSNTHWVCFIKGEKE
;
A
#
# COMPACT_ATOMS: atom_id res chain seq x y z
N MET A 1 4.94 7.66 -13.12
CA MET A 1 4.94 7.63 -11.65
C MET A 1 3.56 7.21 -11.20
N VAL A 2 3.46 6.39 -10.15
CA VAL A 2 2.19 5.93 -9.58
C VAL A 2 2.21 6.22 -8.08
N VAL A 3 1.07 6.66 -7.54
CA VAL A 3 0.85 6.73 -6.09
C VAL A 3 -0.22 5.70 -5.76
N PHE A 4 0.08 4.79 -4.85
CA PHE A 4 -0.83 3.74 -4.39
C PHE A 4 -1.16 3.96 -2.92
N ASP A 5 -2.41 4.35 -2.65
CA ASP A 5 -2.94 4.65 -1.30
C ASP A 5 -4.28 3.91 -1.09
N PRO A 6 -4.27 2.57 -0.96
CA PRO A 6 -5.49 1.79 -0.77
C PRO A 6 -6.08 1.95 0.65
N PRO A 7 -7.34 1.56 0.88
CA PRO A 7 -7.88 1.40 2.23
C PRO A 7 -6.99 0.46 3.07
N HIS A 8 -6.86 0.75 4.36
CA HIS A 8 -6.00 -0.01 5.30
C HIS A 8 -6.76 -0.52 6.54
N LEU A 9 -8.08 -0.36 6.56
CA LEU A 9 -8.94 -0.79 7.67
C LEU A 9 -9.54 -2.16 7.35
N LEU A 10 -9.26 -3.18 8.18
CA LEU A 10 -9.98 -4.47 8.16
C LEU A 10 -11.25 -4.42 9.02
N ARG A 11 -11.16 -3.70 10.13
CA ARG A 11 -12.22 -3.55 11.12
C ARG A 11 -12.64 -2.09 11.11
N ALA A 12 -13.75 -1.82 10.44
CA ALA A 12 -14.42 -0.53 10.49
C ALA A 12 -15.92 -0.81 10.53
N GLY A 13 -16.61 -0.25 11.52
CA GLY A 13 -18.06 -0.42 11.67
C GLY A 13 -18.77 -0.04 10.37
N GLU A 14 -19.76 -0.83 9.97
CA GLU A 14 -20.42 -0.71 8.65
C GLU A 14 -20.99 0.70 8.41
N ASN A 15 -21.52 1.32 9.47
CA ASN A 15 -22.06 2.68 9.43
C ASN A 15 -21.06 3.75 9.90
N GLY A 16 -19.82 3.37 10.23
CA GLY A 16 -18.81 4.27 10.76
C GLY A 16 -18.30 5.28 9.73
N TRP A 17 -18.13 6.52 10.15
CA TRP A 17 -17.62 7.61 9.30
C TRP A 17 -16.27 7.28 8.63
N LEU A 18 -15.38 6.58 9.34
CA LEU A 18 -14.07 6.16 8.80
C LEU A 18 -14.22 5.22 7.60
N ARG A 19 -15.14 4.25 7.65
CA ARG A 19 -15.39 3.33 6.53
C ARG A 19 -15.95 4.07 5.33
N LYS A 20 -16.87 5.00 5.56
CA LYS A 20 -17.47 5.82 4.49
C LYS A 20 -16.44 6.76 3.85
N LYS A 21 -15.53 7.32 4.65
CA LYS A 21 -14.52 8.26 4.16
C LYS A 21 -13.32 7.60 3.49
N TYR A 22 -12.82 6.50 4.07
CA TYR A 22 -11.54 5.89 3.67
C TYR A 22 -11.68 4.48 3.09
N GLY A 23 -12.89 3.96 2.99
CA GLY A 23 -13.12 2.57 2.63
C GLY A 23 -12.70 1.60 3.74
N ALA A 24 -12.88 0.31 3.46
CA ALA A 24 -12.35 -0.79 4.24
C ALA A 24 -11.97 -1.93 3.30
N LEU A 25 -10.98 -2.70 3.71
CA LEU A 25 -10.56 -3.91 3.03
C LEU A 25 -11.57 -5.04 3.25
N ASN A 26 -11.70 -5.91 2.26
CA ASN A 26 -12.40 -7.18 2.43
C ASN A 26 -11.54 -8.11 3.29
N ARG A 27 -12.11 -8.59 4.41
CA ARG A 27 -11.35 -9.36 5.41
C ARG A 27 -10.79 -10.68 4.86
N ASP A 28 -11.43 -11.23 3.84
CA ASP A 28 -11.09 -12.54 3.28
C ASP A 28 -10.12 -12.42 2.10
N THR A 29 -10.20 -11.35 1.30
CA THR A 29 -9.46 -11.22 0.03
C THR A 29 -8.37 -10.16 0.03
N TRP A 30 -8.23 -9.35 1.08
CA TRP A 30 -7.38 -8.15 1.02
C TRP A 30 -5.92 -8.40 0.63
N ARG A 31 -5.36 -9.57 0.98
CA ARG A 31 -3.98 -9.91 0.62
C ARG A 31 -3.83 -10.08 -0.89
N ASP A 32 -4.80 -10.74 -1.52
CA ASP A 32 -4.82 -10.95 -2.97
C ASP A 32 -5.16 -9.66 -3.71
N ASP A 33 -6.07 -8.85 -3.16
CA ASP A 33 -6.41 -7.53 -3.69
C ASP A 33 -5.17 -6.60 -3.70
N LEU A 34 -4.41 -6.55 -2.59
CA LEU A 34 -3.20 -5.75 -2.50
C LEU A 34 -2.07 -6.32 -3.38
N ARG A 35 -1.88 -7.65 -3.44
CA ARG A 35 -0.89 -8.29 -4.32
C ARG A 35 -1.16 -7.92 -5.78
N THR A 36 -2.41 -8.03 -6.22
CA THR A 36 -2.84 -7.65 -7.57
C THR A 36 -2.66 -6.15 -7.80
N GLY A 37 -3.02 -5.31 -6.82
CA GLY A 37 -2.83 -3.87 -6.87
C GLY A 37 -1.37 -3.46 -7.04
N PHE A 38 -0.44 -4.08 -6.29
CA PHE A 38 1.00 -3.87 -6.46
C PHE A 38 1.45 -4.30 -7.86
N ALA A 39 1.08 -5.50 -8.30
CA ALA A 39 1.47 -6.01 -9.62
C ALA A 39 1.05 -5.06 -10.75
N GLU A 40 -0.20 -4.58 -10.72
CA GLU A 40 -0.71 -3.63 -11.70
C GLU A 40 -0.02 -2.26 -11.60
N ALA A 41 0.22 -1.75 -10.39
CA ALA A 41 0.93 -0.50 -10.18
C ALA A 41 2.35 -0.53 -10.75
N PHE A 42 3.06 -1.66 -10.60
CA PHE A 42 4.37 -1.85 -11.23
C PHE A 42 4.25 -2.08 -12.74
N ARG A 43 3.24 -2.81 -13.23
CA ARG A 43 3.05 -3.11 -14.66
C ARG A 43 2.96 -1.83 -15.49
N VAL A 44 2.18 -0.85 -15.04
CA VAL A 44 1.93 0.42 -15.76
C VAL A 44 3.10 1.41 -15.73
N LEU A 45 4.07 1.23 -14.83
CA LEU A 45 5.25 2.09 -14.78
C LEU A 45 6.16 1.82 -15.99
N ARG A 46 6.71 2.89 -16.59
CA ARG A 46 7.87 2.80 -17.47
C ARG A 46 9.10 2.26 -16.70
N PRO A 47 10.13 1.72 -17.38
CA PRO A 47 11.41 1.42 -16.75
C PRO A 47 11.94 2.61 -15.94
N LEU A 48 12.55 2.34 -14.78
CA LEU A 48 12.99 3.33 -13.78
C LEU A 48 11.88 4.23 -13.23
N GLY A 49 10.61 3.89 -13.48
CA GLY A 49 9.47 4.61 -12.92
C GLY A 49 9.34 4.40 -11.41
N VAL A 50 8.85 5.44 -10.73
CA VAL A 50 8.65 5.42 -9.27
C VAL A 50 7.21 5.02 -8.91
N LEU A 51 7.09 4.08 -7.97
CA LEU A 51 5.87 3.80 -7.21
C LEU A 51 6.03 4.38 -5.80
N VAL A 52 5.11 5.24 -5.39
CA VAL A 52 4.99 5.70 -4.00
C VAL A 52 3.81 4.99 -3.36
N PHE A 53 4.07 4.20 -2.33
CA PHE A 53 3.07 3.48 -1.57
C PHE A 53 2.84 4.14 -0.21
N LYS A 54 1.59 4.48 0.09
CA LYS A 54 1.19 4.98 1.41
C LYS A 54 0.46 3.88 2.17
N TRP A 55 0.87 3.66 3.42
CA TRP A 55 0.20 2.72 4.32
C TRP A 55 0.10 3.25 5.73
N ASN A 56 -1.02 3.02 6.41
CA ASN A 56 -1.11 3.26 7.85
C ASN A 56 -1.23 1.93 8.57
N GLU A 57 -0.30 1.64 9.48
CA GLU A 57 -0.13 0.30 10.06
C GLU A 57 -1.00 0.03 11.29
N THR A 58 -1.99 0.89 11.58
CA THR A 58 -2.79 0.80 12.82
C THR A 58 -3.48 -0.57 13.01
N GLN A 59 -3.84 -1.26 11.93
CA GLN A 59 -4.49 -2.58 12.02
C GLN A 59 -3.68 -3.71 11.38
N ILE A 60 -2.92 -3.40 10.33
CA ILE A 60 -2.08 -4.37 9.62
C ILE A 60 -0.66 -3.80 9.62
N PRO A 61 0.29 -4.49 10.27
CA PRO A 61 1.70 -4.11 10.24
C PRO A 61 2.22 -3.98 8.81
N ILE A 62 3.02 -2.94 8.52
CA ILE A 62 3.52 -2.74 7.15
C ILE A 62 4.32 -3.94 6.62
N ARG A 63 5.02 -4.67 7.50
CA ARG A 63 5.79 -5.86 7.14
C ARG A 63 4.95 -6.92 6.43
N GLU A 64 3.67 -7.06 6.81
CA GLU A 64 2.76 -8.03 6.17
C GLU A 64 2.41 -7.59 4.75
N VAL A 65 2.27 -6.28 4.55
CA VAL A 65 1.92 -5.72 3.23
C VAL A 65 3.10 -5.71 2.29
N LEU A 66 4.31 -5.37 2.78
CA LEU A 66 5.53 -5.41 1.97
C LEU A 66 5.90 -6.85 1.55
N ALA A 67 5.48 -7.87 2.31
CA ALA A 67 5.64 -9.27 1.92
C ALA A 67 4.72 -9.70 0.76
N LEU A 68 3.76 -8.85 0.34
CA LEU A 68 2.86 -9.13 -0.79
C LEU A 68 3.46 -8.76 -2.16
N THR A 69 4.67 -8.19 -2.19
CA THR A 69 5.39 -7.87 -3.43
C THR A 69 6.86 -8.30 -3.32
N ASP A 70 7.42 -8.77 -4.43
CA ASP A 70 8.84 -9.12 -4.52
C ASP A 70 9.73 -7.88 -4.73
N GLN A 71 9.13 -6.74 -5.10
CA GLN A 71 9.84 -5.49 -5.33
C GLN A 71 10.39 -4.94 -4.01
N LYS A 72 11.67 -4.56 -4.01
CA LYS A 72 12.32 -4.02 -2.80
C LYS A 72 12.14 -2.51 -2.72
N PRO A 73 11.79 -1.97 -1.54
CA PRO A 73 11.78 -0.52 -1.33
C PRO A 73 13.16 0.08 -1.61
N ALA A 74 13.17 1.24 -2.27
CA ALA A 74 14.36 2.08 -2.36
C ALA A 74 14.59 2.82 -1.05
N PHE A 75 13.51 3.33 -0.44
CA PHE A 75 13.53 3.94 0.90
C PHE A 75 12.11 4.01 1.48
N GLY A 76 12.02 4.34 2.77
CA GLY A 76 10.76 4.60 3.47
C GLY A 76 10.86 5.77 4.45
N HIS A 77 9.72 6.37 4.75
CA HIS A 77 9.60 7.46 5.73
C HIS A 77 8.33 7.29 6.57
N LEU A 78 8.46 7.49 7.88
CA LEU A 78 7.34 7.51 8.83
C LEU A 78 6.83 8.92 9.00
N SER A 79 5.50 9.07 9.01
CA SER A 79 4.81 10.35 9.15
C SER A 79 3.55 10.23 10.00
N GLY A 80 2.94 11.38 10.27
CA GLY A 80 1.73 11.48 11.09
C GLY A 80 2.05 11.62 12.57
N LYS A 81 1.06 12.06 13.37
CA LYS A 81 1.24 12.41 14.79
C LYS A 81 1.81 11.26 15.66
N ARG A 82 1.56 10.01 15.27
CA ARG A 82 2.03 8.80 15.96
C ARG A 82 3.05 8.01 15.15
N SER A 83 3.51 8.54 14.02
CA SER A 83 4.45 7.86 13.11
C SER A 83 3.95 6.52 12.53
N ASN A 84 2.63 6.27 12.56
CA ASN A 84 2.04 5.03 12.02
C ASN A 84 1.84 5.06 10.50
N THR A 85 2.03 6.20 9.83
CA THR A 85 1.86 6.32 8.39
C THR A 85 3.21 6.18 7.69
N HIS A 86 3.36 5.13 6.91
CA HIS A 86 4.51 4.84 6.10
C HIS A 86 4.32 5.36 4.69
N TRP A 87 5.33 6.06 4.19
CA TRP A 87 5.52 6.33 2.77
C TRP A 87 6.70 5.50 2.31
N VAL A 88 6.47 4.59 1.37
CA VAL A 88 7.49 3.68 0.85
C VAL A 88 7.64 3.92 -0.64
N CYS A 89 8.87 4.18 -1.07
CA CYS A 89 9.18 4.44 -2.46
C CYS A 89 9.87 3.22 -3.08
N PHE A 90 9.44 2.85 -4.27
CA PHE A 90 10.05 1.79 -5.08
C PHE A 90 10.45 2.37 -6.44
N ILE A 91 11.50 1.81 -7.02
CA ILE A 91 11.94 2.11 -8.38
C ILE A 91 11.77 0.83 -9.18
N LYS A 92 11.02 0.89 -10.29
CA LYS A 92 10.88 -0.24 -11.20
C LYS A 92 12.23 -0.50 -11.87
N GLY A 93 12.68 -1.75 -11.86
CA GLY A 93 13.91 -2.16 -12.54
C GLY A 93 13.93 -1.78 -14.02
N GLU A 94 15.12 -1.74 -14.60
CA GLU A 94 15.26 -1.68 -16.05
C GLU A 94 14.71 -2.98 -16.66
N LYS A 95 13.99 -2.86 -17.78
CA LYS A 95 13.80 -4.02 -18.64
C LYS A 95 15.10 -4.16 -19.41
N GLU A 96 15.80 -5.27 -19.23
CA GLU A 96 16.82 -5.70 -20.21
C GLU A 96 16.19 -5.82 -21.60
#